data_AF-A0A931ZFB1-F1
#
_entry.id   AF-A0A931ZFB1-F1
#
_cell.length_a   1.000
_cell.length_b   1.000
_cell.length_c   1.000
_cell.angle_alpha   90.00
_cell.angle_beta   90.00
_cell.angle_gamma   90.00
#
_symmetry.space_group_name_H-M   'P 1'
#
loop_
_entity.id
_entity.type
_entity.pdbx_description
1 polymer ?
#
loop_
_entity_poly.entity_id
_entity_poly.type
_entity_poly.pdbx_seq_one_letter_code
_entity_poly.pdbx_strand_id
1 'polypeptide(L)'
;KLNLIPSQKGLLAKIAEYLQKTKIEAVKPHNFIYESGKNSGLSLKETFQPFYQVVLGKEQGPKLGWFLAILDKKWLVKRLQEAVKRG
;
A
#
# COMPACT_ATOMS: atom_id res chain seq x y z
N LYS A 1 -11.98 -6.93 10.71
CA LYS A 1 -10.85 -6.34 11.47
C LYS A 1 -9.62 -6.41 10.57
N LEU A 2 -8.88 -5.31 10.38
CA LEU A 2 -7.59 -5.37 9.66
C LEU A 2 -6.59 -6.10 10.56
N ASN A 3 -5.96 -7.17 10.06
CA ASN A 3 -4.96 -7.91 10.80
C ASN A 3 -3.61 -7.71 10.10
N LEU A 4 -2.88 -6.66 10.50
CA LEU A 4 -1.62 -6.25 9.88
C LEU A 4 -0.44 -6.60 10.78
N ILE A 5 0.54 -7.32 10.25
CA ILE A 5 1.79 -7.58 10.96
C ILE A 5 2.68 -6.32 11.00
N PRO A 6 3.66 -6.19 11.92
CA PRO A 6 4.50 -5.00 12.04
C PRO A 6 5.17 -4.57 10.73
N SER A 7 5.72 -5.52 9.97
CA SER A 7 6.35 -5.25 8.67
C SER A 7 5.37 -4.69 7.64
N GLN A 8 4.10 -5.11 7.66
CA GLN A 8 3.06 -4.57 6.78
C GLN A 8 2.66 -3.15 7.19
N LYS A 9 2.59 -2.86 8.49
CA LYS A 9 2.35 -1.47 8.96
C LYS A 9 3.49 -0.55 8.54
N GLY A 10 4.74 -0.99 8.71
CA GLY A 10 5.91 -0.24 8.26
C GLY A 10 5.89 0.01 6.76
N LEU A 11 5.53 -1.00 5.96
CA LEU A 11 5.34 -0.86 4.52
C LEU A 11 4.27 0.19 4.20
N LEU A 12 3.06 0.08 4.76
CA LEU A 12 1.97 1.03 4.48
C LEU A 12 2.33 2.47 4.86
N ALA A 13 3.04 2.67 5.99
CA ALA A 13 3.53 3.98 6.41
C ALA A 13 4.51 4.57 5.39
N LYS A 14 5.51 3.78 4.97
CA LYS A 14 6.50 4.18 3.96
C LYS A 14 5.86 4.54 2.62
N ILE A 15 4.86 3.77 2.19
CA ILE A 15 4.13 4.06 0.95
C ILE A 15 3.27 5.32 1.09
N ALA A 16 2.62 5.53 2.23
CA ALA A 16 1.84 6.75 2.47
C ALA A 16 2.72 8.01 2.44
N GLU A 17 3.96 7.95 2.95
CA GLU A 17 4.94 9.04 2.84
C GLU A 17 5.42 9.27 1.41
N TYR A 18 5.75 8.19 0.69
CA TYR A 18 6.13 8.27 -0.72
C TYR A 18 5.03 8.92 -1.57
N LEU A 19 3.79 8.46 -1.41
CA LEU A 19 2.65 9.00 -2.14
C LEU A 19 2.40 10.47 -1.83
N GLN A 20 2.68 10.96 -0.62
CA GLN A 20 2.60 12.40 -0.31
C GLN A 20 3.61 13.21 -1.12
N LYS A 21 4.86 12.75 -1.16
CA LYS A 21 6.00 13.47 -1.76
C LYS A 21 6.05 13.37 -3.29
N THR A 22 5.33 12.44 -3.92
CA THR A 22 5.43 12.16 -5.35
C THR A 22 4.11 12.36 -6.10
N LYS A 23 4.16 12.82 -7.37
CA LYS A 23 3.01 12.76 -8.29
C LYS A 23 2.76 11.31 -8.69
N ILE A 24 1.52 10.84 -8.60
CA ILE A 24 1.17 9.45 -8.92
C ILE A 24 1.21 9.27 -10.44
N GLU A 25 2.31 8.72 -10.95
CA GLU A 25 2.43 8.21 -12.33
C GLU A 25 2.43 6.69 -12.25
N ALA A 26 1.39 6.02 -12.76
CA ALA A 26 1.00 4.63 -12.46
C ALA A 26 2.11 3.56 -12.40
N VAL A 27 3.20 3.71 -13.16
CA VAL A 27 4.32 2.75 -13.21
C VAL A 27 5.21 2.83 -11.96
N LYS A 28 5.42 4.03 -11.41
CA LYS A 28 6.37 4.26 -10.31
C LYS A 28 5.90 3.68 -8.96
N PRO A 29 4.61 3.79 -8.55
CA PRO A 29 4.13 3.21 -7.30
C PRO A 29 4.25 1.69 -7.24
N HIS A 30 4.02 0.97 -8.35
CA HIS A 30 4.08 -0.49 -8.35
C HIS A 30 5.47 -1.01 -7.95
N ASN A 31 6.49 -0.55 -8.67
CA ASN A 31 7.86 -0.98 -8.45
C ASN A 31 8.33 -0.55 -7.06
N PHE A 32 7.97 0.66 -6.63
CA PHE A 32 8.34 1.12 -5.28
C PHE A 32 7.72 0.27 -4.16
N ILE A 33 6.47 -0.17 -4.32
CA ILE A 33 5.80 -1.07 -3.37
C ILE A 33 6.46 -2.44 -3.38
N TYR A 34 6.70 -3.00 -4.57
CA TYR A 34 7.34 -4.30 -4.73
C TYR A 34 8.74 -4.32 -4.10
N GLU A 35 9.60 -3.37 -4.45
CA GLU A 35 10.95 -3.27 -3.90
C GLU A 35 10.92 -2.99 -2.39
N SER A 36 9.97 -2.18 -1.89
CA SER A 36 9.85 -1.95 -0.46
C SER A 36 9.45 -3.21 0.31
N GLY A 37 8.52 -4.00 -0.21
CA GLY A 37 8.13 -5.28 0.39
C GLY A 37 9.27 -6.29 0.39
N LYS A 38 9.96 -6.42 -0.75
CA LYS A 38 11.15 -7.28 -0.90
C LYS A 38 12.25 -6.91 0.09
N ASN A 39 12.56 -5.62 0.22
CA ASN A 39 13.57 -5.12 1.18
C ASN A 39 13.16 -5.32 2.65
N SER A 40 11.86 -5.51 2.93
CA SER A 40 11.35 -5.87 4.25
C SER A 40 11.21 -7.38 4.47
N GLY A 41 11.72 -8.21 3.55
CA GLY A 41 11.65 -9.67 3.64
C GLY A 41 10.24 -10.23 3.43
N LEU A 42 9.31 -9.44 2.87
CA LEU A 42 7.93 -9.85 2.65
C LEU A 42 7.79 -10.60 1.32
N SER A 43 6.95 -11.62 1.30
CA SER A 43 6.49 -12.23 0.06
C SER A 43 5.66 -11.24 -0.77
N LEU A 44 5.49 -11.54 -2.07
CA LEU A 44 4.58 -10.81 -2.96
C LEU A 44 3.17 -10.67 -2.35
N LYS A 45 2.65 -11.75 -1.78
CA LYS A 45 1.32 -11.77 -1.16
C LYS A 45 1.28 -10.82 0.04
N GLU A 46 2.24 -10.94 0.96
CA GLU A 46 2.28 -10.09 2.17
C GLU A 46 2.54 -8.63 1.86
N THR A 47 3.20 -8.33 0.73
CA THR A 47 3.43 -6.98 0.23
C THR A 47 2.14 -6.35 -0.29
N PHE A 48 1.36 -7.07 -1.10
CA PHE A 48 0.21 -6.48 -1.80
C PHE A 48 -1.13 -6.64 -1.07
N GLN A 49 -1.34 -7.75 -0.35
CA GLN A 49 -2.58 -8.05 0.36
C GLN A 49 -3.02 -6.91 1.32
N PRO A 50 -2.13 -6.25 2.09
CA PRO A 50 -2.51 -5.13 2.96
C PRO A 50 -3.19 -3.99 2.21
N PHE A 51 -2.74 -3.68 0.98
CA PHE A 51 -3.34 -2.61 0.19
C PHE A 51 -4.76 -2.96 -0.25
N TYR A 52 -4.99 -4.20 -0.70
CA TYR A 52 -6.34 -4.65 -1.06
C TYR A 52 -7.25 -4.71 0.17
N GLN A 53 -6.75 -5.12 1.33
CA GLN A 53 -7.56 -5.14 2.54
C GLN A 53 -7.93 -3.73 3.00
N VAL A 54 -6.99 -2.77 2.94
CA VAL A 54 -7.21 -1.39 3.38
C VAL A 54 -8.11 -0.60 2.42
N VAL A 55 -7.93 -0.80 1.12
CA VAL A 55 -8.63 -0.04 0.07
C VAL A 55 -9.95 -0.71 -0.33
N LEU A 56 -9.98 -2.03 -0.47
CA LEU A 56 -11.13 -2.79 -0.99
C LEU A 56 -11.83 -3.66 0.07
N GLY A 57 -11.20 -3.91 1.22
CA GLY A 57 -11.69 -4.92 2.16
C GLY A 57 -11.56 -6.35 1.63
N LYS A 58 -10.70 -6.58 0.63
CA LYS A 58 -10.52 -7.88 -0.05
C LYS A 58 -9.08 -8.36 0.12
N GLU A 59 -8.86 -9.67 -0.03
CA GLU A 59 -7.51 -10.25 0.04
C GLU A 59 -6.71 -10.10 -1.25
N GLN A 60 -7.40 -9.88 -2.37
CA GLN A 60 -6.82 -9.79 -3.71
C GLN A 60 -7.59 -8.80 -4.59
N GLY A 61 -6.95 -8.34 -5.66
CA GLY A 61 -7.52 -7.33 -6.56
C GLY A 61 -6.73 -7.19 -7.87
N PRO A 62 -7.10 -6.20 -8.70
CA PRO A 62 -6.41 -5.90 -9.97
C PRO A 62 -4.99 -5.42 -9.70
N LYS A 63 -4.13 -5.41 -10.74
CA LYS A 63 -2.73 -4.97 -10.64
C LYS A 63 -2.58 -3.68 -9.82
N LEU A 64 -1.95 -3.79 -8.65
CA LEU A 64 -1.97 -2.73 -7.64
C LEU A 64 -1.45 -1.38 -8.15
N GLY A 65 -0.41 -1.37 -8.99
CA GLY A 65 0.14 -0.14 -9.55
C GLY A 65 -0.89 0.71 -10.28
N TRP A 66 -1.63 0.08 -11.18
CA TRP A 66 -2.68 0.74 -11.96
C TRP A 66 -3.87 1.10 -11.06
N PHE A 67 -4.22 0.21 -10.14
CA PHE A 67 -5.31 0.45 -9.21
C PHE A 67 -5.06 1.66 -8.30
N LEU A 68 -3.84 1.85 -7.78
CA LEU A 68 -3.52 3.03 -6.98
C LEU A 68 -3.47 4.31 -7.81
N ALA A 69 -3.20 4.22 -9.11
CA ALA A 69 -3.11 5.36 -10.00
C ALA A 69 -4.46 6.01 -10.33
N ILE A 70 -5.54 5.23 -10.27
CA ILE A 70 -6.90 5.71 -10.52
C ILE A 70 -7.58 6.25 -9.26
N LEU A 71 -6.99 6.05 -8.07
CA LEU A 71 -7.56 6.53 -6.81
C LEU A 71 -7.18 7.99 -6.56
N ASP A 72 -8.07 8.71 -5.86
CA ASP A 72 -7.71 10.01 -5.32
C ASP A 72 -6.52 9.88 -4.35
N LYS A 73 -5.46 10.64 -4.63
CA LYS A 73 -4.21 10.61 -3.86
C LYS A 73 -4.44 10.94 -2.39
N LYS A 74 -5.23 11.98 -2.09
CA LYS A 74 -5.44 12.44 -0.71
C LYS A 74 -6.21 11.40 0.09
N TRP A 75 -7.25 10.82 -0.51
CA TRP A 75 -8.03 9.74 0.04
C TRP A 75 -7.16 8.50 0.32
N LEU A 76 -6.35 8.08 -0.66
CA LEU A 76 -5.48 6.92 -0.52
C LEU A 76 -4.46 7.10 0.61
N VAL A 77 -3.75 8.24 0.65
CA VAL A 77 -2.79 8.55 1.72
C VAL A 77 -3.46 8.50 3.09
N LYS A 78 -4.62 9.18 3.24
CA LYS A 78 -5.37 9.20 4.50
C LYS A 78 -5.77 7.79 4.93
N ARG A 79 -6.25 6.98 3.98
CA ARG A 79 -6.69 5.61 4.23
C ARG A 79 -5.55 4.72 4.71
N LEU A 80 -4.37 4.82 4.09
CA LEU A 80 -3.17 4.10 4.52
C LEU A 80 -2.72 4.52 5.93
N GLN A 81 -2.70 5.82 6.22
CA GLN A 81 -2.34 6.32 7.56
C GLN A 81 -3.31 5.86 8.64
N GLU A 82 -4.61 5.85 8.36
CA GLU A 82 -5.62 5.31 9.28
C GLU A 82 -5.39 3.81 9.56
N ALA A 83 -5.05 3.03 8.54
CA ALA A 83 -4.76 1.61 8.70
C ALA A 83 -3.53 1.36 9.58
N VAL A 84 -2.48 2.18 9.44
CA VAL A 84 -1.28 2.12 10.29
C VAL A 84 -1.60 2.44 11.75
N LYS A 85 -2.49 3.40 12.01
CA LYS A 85 -2.89 3.79 13.38
C LYS A 85 -3.84 2.80 14.07
N ARG A 86 -4.67 2.10 13.29
CA ARG A 86 -5.75 1.23 13.80
C ARG A 86 -5.37 -0.25 13.88
N GLY A 87 -4.37 -0.67 13.11
CA GLY A 87 -3.88 -2.05 13.10
C GLY A 87 -3.02 -2.33 14.32
#